data_AF-A0A1A9ACS7-F1
#
_entry.id   AF-A0A1A9ACS7-F1
#
_cell.length_a   1.000
_cell.length_b   1.000
_cell.length_c   1.000
_cell.angle_alpha   90.00
_cell.angle_beta   90.00
_cell.angle_gamma   90.00
#
_symmetry.space_group_name_H-M   'P 1'
#
loop_
_entity.id
_entity.type
_entity.pdbx_description
1 polymer ?
#
loop_
_entity_poly.entity_id
_entity_poly.type
_entity_poly.pdbx_seq_one_letter_code
_entity_poly.pdbx_strand_id
1 'polypeptide(L)'
;METRETDYDIFENLIVYFQNEDLIEDNNFTHNATFCYVQENENFKSNYQLTKLCEKFVKFFEKLKSLYKDDATQYHKYREYLNYWLTYKLMTIAFPKKDKPEFFQIIQNNCDNVAPDGELKDKIYQIKEKDFENMDIIYILYRIYYELKSYNDVKCKEFHTKYEKYYNLAVNKCYTNDEKLCIPLKKFTNFYNNNRYSKLHVCSTEGLPEIPKFVTPKSSEGMEFIDKLAHYLHKLSSKQTSETLPIISNTKYPNLVKLLSLNYNLLLYSNEQKKRDNMMEILHEFIKFCKDKNTISVLDSLIEKFFNSFYEKNKGSVSFLNLFIKEFFRDTFSKGIH
;
A
#
# COMPACT_ATOMS: atom_id res chain seq x y z
N MET A 1 14.83 -8.24 -24.21
CA MET A 1 14.82 -7.71 -22.82
C MET A 1 13.61 -8.30 -22.13
N GLU A 2 13.81 -9.30 -21.28
CA GLU A 2 12.77 -9.71 -20.33
C GLU A 2 12.45 -8.50 -19.45
N THR A 3 11.17 -8.12 -19.38
CA THR A 3 10.76 -7.00 -18.53
C THR A 3 10.91 -7.43 -17.08
N ARG A 4 11.92 -6.88 -16.39
CA ARG A 4 12.13 -7.07 -14.96
C ARG A 4 10.85 -6.75 -14.20
N GLU A 5 10.50 -7.64 -13.26
CA GLU A 5 9.38 -7.43 -12.36
C GLU A 5 9.74 -6.38 -11.30
N THR A 6 8.92 -5.33 -11.18
CA THR A 6 9.12 -4.27 -10.20
C THR A 6 8.79 -4.78 -8.80
N ASP A 7 9.73 -4.62 -7.88
CA ASP A 7 9.56 -4.94 -6.46
C ASP A 7 8.99 -3.71 -5.72
N TYR A 8 7.83 -3.87 -5.08
CA TYR A 8 7.19 -2.78 -4.34
C TYR A 8 7.65 -2.68 -2.88
N ASP A 9 8.33 -3.71 -2.39
CA ASP A 9 8.71 -3.84 -0.99
C ASP A 9 10.02 -3.09 -0.68
N ILE A 10 10.08 -1.81 -1.04
CA ILE A 10 11.32 -1.00 -1.00
C ILE A 10 11.27 0.13 0.05
N PHE A 11 10.14 0.27 0.76
CA PHE A 11 9.84 1.43 1.61
C PHE A 11 9.99 1.19 3.12
N GLU A 12 10.54 0.06 3.53
CA GLU A 12 10.67 -0.30 4.95
C GLU A 12 11.48 0.73 5.76
N ASN A 13 12.55 1.28 5.18
CA ASN A 13 13.42 2.28 5.80
C ASN A 13 13.14 3.72 5.32
N LEU A 14 11.94 3.98 4.82
CA LEU A 14 11.63 5.23 4.12
C LEU A 14 11.77 6.49 4.98
N ILE A 15 11.58 6.40 6.30
CA ILE A 15 11.83 7.51 7.23
C ILE A 15 13.31 7.91 7.23
N VAL A 16 14.23 6.94 7.25
CA VAL A 16 15.68 7.19 7.17
C VAL A 16 16.01 7.83 5.83
N TYR A 17 15.38 7.37 4.75
CA TYR A 17 15.58 7.96 3.44
C TYR A 17 15.11 9.42 3.39
N PHE A 18 13.92 9.76 3.92
CA PHE A 18 13.46 11.15 3.99
C PHE A 18 14.39 12.06 4.78
N GLN A 19 14.86 11.60 5.95
CA GLN A 19 15.81 12.37 6.76
C GLN A 19 17.10 12.66 6.00
N ASN A 20 17.60 11.70 5.22
CA ASN A 20 18.82 11.89 4.44
C ASN A 20 18.60 12.66 3.13
N GLU A 21 17.39 12.60 2.57
CA GLU A 21 16.96 13.47 1.47
C GLU A 21 16.98 14.95 1.91
N ASP A 22 16.47 15.26 3.10
CA ASP A 22 16.47 16.63 3.64
C ASP A 22 17.93 17.17 3.78
N LEU A 23 18.89 16.30 4.12
CA LEU A 23 20.30 16.67 4.32
C LEU A 23 21.10 16.91 3.04
N ILE A 24 20.64 16.42 1.88
CA ILE A 24 21.32 16.65 0.60
C ILE A 24 20.84 17.94 -0.09
N GLU A 25 19.84 18.63 0.47
CA GLU A 25 19.40 19.95 0.02
C GLU A 25 20.26 21.09 0.58
N ASP A 26 20.89 20.90 1.73
CA ASP A 26 21.82 21.84 2.37
C ASP A 26 23.28 21.59 1.89
N ASN A 27 23.99 22.67 1.53
CA ASN A 27 25.24 22.67 0.74
C ASN A 27 26.47 21.91 1.30
N ASN A 28 27.48 21.75 0.43
CA ASN A 28 28.91 21.39 0.67
C ASN A 28 29.34 19.91 0.60
N PHE A 29 28.96 19.19 -0.46
CA PHE A 29 29.73 18.02 -0.87
C PHE A 29 30.41 18.26 -2.23
N THR A 30 31.75 18.14 -2.27
CA THR A 30 32.54 18.01 -3.49
C THR A 30 32.34 16.62 -4.07
N HIS A 31 31.43 16.48 -5.03
CA HIS A 31 31.21 15.21 -5.73
C HIS A 31 31.72 15.27 -7.16
N ASN A 32 31.87 14.07 -7.73
CA ASN A 32 32.33 13.83 -9.09
C ASN A 32 31.26 14.32 -10.09
N ALA A 33 31.17 15.64 -10.26
CA ALA A 33 30.17 16.32 -11.06
C ALA A 33 30.15 15.78 -12.51
N THR A 34 31.28 15.23 -12.96
CA THR A 34 31.47 14.44 -14.18
C THR A 34 30.37 13.39 -14.44
N PHE A 35 29.80 12.76 -13.40
CA PHE A 35 28.70 11.78 -13.55
C PHE A 35 27.46 12.39 -14.21
N CYS A 36 27.18 13.67 -13.93
CA CYS A 36 26.00 14.37 -14.43
C CYS A 36 26.24 15.20 -15.69
N TYR A 37 27.50 15.44 -16.02
CA TYR A 37 27.91 16.14 -17.23
C TYR A 37 28.23 15.14 -18.33
N VAL A 38 27.18 14.60 -18.96
CA VAL A 38 27.35 13.75 -20.14
C VAL A 38 27.78 14.63 -21.30
N GLN A 39 29.03 14.47 -21.75
CA GLN A 39 29.59 15.26 -22.84
C GLN A 39 28.93 14.99 -24.20
N GLU A 40 28.09 13.96 -24.34
CA GLU A 40 27.62 13.45 -25.63
C GLU A 40 26.14 13.69 -25.97
N ASN A 41 25.31 14.25 -25.05
CA ASN A 41 23.89 14.46 -25.34
C ASN A 41 23.44 15.92 -25.20
N GLU A 42 23.32 16.60 -26.33
CA GLU A 42 22.95 18.02 -26.42
C GLU A 42 21.57 18.34 -25.81
N ASN A 43 20.62 17.39 -25.87
CA ASN A 43 19.26 17.56 -25.35
C ASN A 43 19.24 17.67 -23.81
N PHE A 44 20.18 17.01 -23.13
CA PHE A 44 20.28 17.01 -21.67
C PHE A 44 21.27 18.04 -21.14
N LYS A 45 22.32 18.35 -21.92
CA LYS A 45 23.37 19.31 -21.57
C LYS A 45 22.83 20.71 -21.25
N SER A 46 21.74 21.11 -21.92
CA SER A 46 21.09 22.41 -21.70
C SER A 46 20.01 22.38 -20.60
N ASN A 47 19.63 21.20 -20.10
CA ASN A 47 18.57 21.06 -19.11
C ASN A 47 19.11 21.14 -17.68
N TYR A 48 19.12 22.35 -17.13
CA TYR A 48 19.58 22.64 -15.78
C TYR A 48 18.84 21.86 -14.68
N GLN A 49 17.53 21.60 -14.85
CA GLN A 49 16.74 20.86 -13.86
C GLN A 49 17.18 19.39 -13.79
N LEU A 50 17.45 18.77 -14.94
CA LEU A 50 17.93 17.39 -15.00
C LEU A 50 19.36 17.24 -14.51
N THR A 51 20.22 18.22 -14.81
CA THR A 51 21.58 18.27 -14.27
C THR A 51 21.52 18.29 -12.74
N LYS A 52 20.71 19.20 -12.17
CA LYS A 52 20.49 19.27 -10.71
C LYS A 52 19.89 17.99 -10.13
N LEU A 53 18.94 17.36 -10.83
CA LEU A 53 18.34 16.11 -10.38
C LEU A 53 19.38 14.99 -10.33
N CYS A 54 20.21 14.88 -11.36
CA CYS A 54 21.31 13.94 -11.39
C CYS A 54 22.30 14.20 -10.23
N GLU A 55 22.68 15.46 -9.99
CA GLU A 55 23.60 15.80 -8.90
C GLU A 55 23.00 15.40 -7.53
N LYS A 56 21.69 15.65 -7.34
CA LYS A 56 20.96 15.20 -6.14
C LYS A 56 20.91 13.67 -6.05
N PHE A 57 20.72 12.96 -7.17
CA PHE A 57 20.74 11.49 -7.20
C PHE A 57 22.08 10.94 -6.71
N VAL A 58 23.20 11.44 -7.22
CA VAL A 58 24.55 11.01 -6.82
C VAL A 58 24.79 11.28 -5.33
N LYS A 59 24.48 12.49 -4.87
CA LYS A 59 24.55 12.86 -3.45
C LYS A 59 23.76 11.90 -2.58
N PHE A 60 22.53 11.61 -2.97
CA PHE A 60 21.66 10.75 -2.20
C PHE A 60 22.20 9.32 -2.15
N PHE A 61 22.65 8.82 -3.29
CA PHE A 61 23.27 7.51 -3.40
C PHE A 61 24.49 7.35 -2.50
N GLU A 62 25.45 8.27 -2.57
CA GLU A 62 26.66 8.21 -1.74
C GLU A 62 26.31 8.30 -0.24
N LYS A 63 25.35 9.15 0.12
CA LYS A 63 24.88 9.28 1.50
C LYS A 63 24.27 7.97 2.01
N LEU A 64 23.36 7.37 1.26
CA LEU A 64 22.74 6.09 1.63
C LEU A 64 23.76 4.96 1.63
N LYS A 65 24.63 4.87 0.62
CA LYS A 65 25.73 3.89 0.56
C LYS A 65 26.60 3.95 1.81
N SER A 66 26.99 5.15 2.24
CA SER A 66 27.81 5.37 3.44
C SER A 66 27.11 4.87 4.72
N LEU A 67 25.80 5.14 4.86
CA LEU A 67 25.02 4.68 6.03
C LEU A 67 24.98 3.16 6.15
N TYR A 68 24.96 2.45 5.03
CA TYR A 68 24.84 0.98 5.00
C TYR A 68 26.18 0.27 4.77
N LYS A 69 27.31 0.97 4.83
CA LYS A 69 28.64 0.39 4.51
C LYS A 69 29.05 -0.75 5.45
N ASP A 70 28.70 -0.64 6.73
CA ASP A 70 29.17 -1.54 7.79
C ASP A 70 28.05 -2.43 8.37
N ASP A 71 26.82 -2.30 7.90
CA ASP A 71 25.66 -3.01 8.45
C ASP A 71 25.06 -3.99 7.44
N ALA A 72 25.58 -5.22 7.44
CA ALA A 72 25.06 -6.33 6.63
C ALA A 72 23.67 -6.82 7.08
N THR A 73 23.17 -6.35 8.23
CA THR A 73 21.86 -6.73 8.78
C THR A 73 20.73 -5.79 8.38
N GLN A 74 21.08 -4.55 8.00
CA GLN A 74 20.12 -3.58 7.48
C GLN A 74 19.78 -3.87 6.01
N TYR A 75 18.51 -4.14 5.77
CA TYR A 75 17.93 -4.41 4.47
C TYR A 75 18.33 -3.38 3.39
N HIS A 76 19.20 -3.77 2.46
CA HIS A 76 19.85 -2.88 1.48
C HIS A 76 19.00 -2.53 0.25
N LYS A 77 17.71 -2.24 0.40
CA LYS A 77 16.85 -1.83 -0.72
C LYS A 77 16.91 -0.34 -1.06
N TYR A 78 17.91 0.38 -0.54
CA TYR A 78 18.09 1.79 -0.84
C TYR A 78 18.35 2.04 -2.33
N ARG A 79 18.94 1.08 -3.06
CA ARG A 79 19.21 1.18 -4.50
C ARG A 79 17.92 1.12 -5.31
N GLU A 80 17.03 0.19 -4.98
CA GLU A 80 15.68 0.09 -5.54
C GLU A 80 14.85 1.33 -5.17
N TYR A 81 14.96 1.81 -3.93
CA TYR A 81 14.36 3.08 -3.51
C TYR A 81 14.85 4.27 -4.33
N LEU A 82 16.16 4.38 -4.59
CA LEU A 82 16.72 5.47 -5.41
C LEU A 82 16.16 5.44 -6.84
N ASN A 83 15.91 4.26 -7.40
CA ASN A 83 15.24 4.13 -8.70
C ASN A 83 13.81 4.68 -8.68
N TYR A 84 13.04 4.33 -7.65
CA TYR A 84 11.70 4.90 -7.42
C TYR A 84 11.76 6.42 -7.21
N TRP A 85 12.66 6.88 -6.34
CA TRP A 85 12.85 8.30 -6.02
C TRP A 85 13.19 9.12 -7.27
N LEU A 86 14.07 8.61 -8.13
CA LEU A 86 14.41 9.27 -9.39
C LEU A 86 13.18 9.39 -10.32
N THR A 87 12.39 8.31 -10.44
CA THR A 87 11.12 8.32 -11.18
C THR A 87 10.14 9.35 -10.61
N TYR A 88 9.98 9.37 -9.29
CA TYR A 88 9.13 10.32 -8.58
C TYR A 88 9.54 11.77 -8.88
N LYS A 89 10.84 12.09 -8.79
CA LYS A 89 11.36 13.44 -9.09
C LYS A 89 11.12 13.84 -10.55
N LEU A 90 11.34 12.94 -11.50
CA LEU A 90 11.02 13.19 -12.91
C LEU A 90 9.53 13.48 -13.13
N MET A 91 8.64 12.80 -12.40
CA MET A 91 7.20 13.09 -12.44
C MET A 91 6.87 14.46 -11.84
N THR A 92 7.49 14.84 -10.72
CA THR A 92 7.23 16.14 -10.07
C THR A 92 7.61 17.34 -10.93
N ILE A 93 8.61 17.20 -11.81
CA ILE A 93 9.00 18.25 -12.78
C ILE A 93 8.27 18.10 -14.14
N ALA A 94 7.27 17.22 -14.22
CA ALA A 94 6.52 16.92 -15.44
C ALA A 94 7.41 16.54 -16.65
N PHE A 95 8.49 15.79 -16.39
CA PHE A 95 9.45 15.43 -17.44
C PHE A 95 8.79 14.57 -18.54
N PRO A 96 9.01 14.88 -19.85
CA PRO A 96 8.29 14.22 -20.93
C PRO A 96 8.49 12.71 -20.96
N LYS A 97 7.39 11.96 -21.09
CA LYS A 97 7.40 10.49 -21.08
C LYS A 97 8.29 9.89 -22.17
N LYS A 98 8.37 10.52 -23.35
CA LYS A 98 9.19 10.11 -24.48
C LYS A 98 10.70 10.20 -24.22
N ASP A 99 11.11 11.11 -23.33
CA ASP A 99 12.53 11.41 -23.07
C ASP A 99 13.05 10.67 -21.82
N LYS A 100 12.15 10.06 -21.02
CA LYS A 100 12.50 9.24 -19.84
C LYS A 100 13.45 8.08 -20.16
N PRO A 101 13.24 7.25 -21.22
CA PRO A 101 14.12 6.12 -21.50
C PRO A 101 15.59 6.55 -21.68
N GLU A 102 15.80 7.62 -22.44
CA GLU A 102 17.13 8.16 -22.72
C GLU A 102 17.81 8.70 -21.45
N PHE A 103 17.04 9.38 -20.59
CA PHE A 103 17.54 9.82 -19.29
C PHE A 103 17.97 8.65 -18.38
N PHE A 104 17.17 7.59 -18.28
CA PHE A 104 17.54 6.40 -17.50
C PHE A 104 18.77 5.69 -18.07
N GLN A 105 18.91 5.62 -19.40
CA GLN A 105 20.09 5.05 -20.06
C GLN A 105 21.36 5.84 -19.74
N ILE A 106 21.28 7.18 -19.72
CA ILE A 106 22.38 8.06 -19.32
C ILE A 106 22.83 7.76 -17.89
N ILE A 107 21.89 7.69 -16.95
CA ILE A 107 22.21 7.41 -15.55
C ILE A 107 22.85 6.02 -15.41
N GLN A 108 22.34 5.01 -16.11
CA GLN A 108 22.90 3.65 -16.12
C GLN A 108 24.34 3.63 -16.67
N ASN A 109 24.59 4.25 -17.81
CA ASN A 109 25.92 4.27 -18.43
C ASN A 109 26.97 4.91 -17.53
N ASN A 110 26.56 5.85 -16.68
CA ASN A 110 27.47 6.54 -15.77
C ASN A 110 27.58 5.86 -14.41
N CYS A 111 26.74 4.85 -14.09
CA CYS A 111 26.73 4.17 -12.78
C CYS A 111 28.13 3.66 -12.38
N ASP A 112 28.92 3.15 -13.33
CA ASP A 112 30.27 2.64 -13.06
C ASP A 112 31.22 3.72 -12.50
N ASN A 113 30.97 5.01 -12.77
CA ASN A 113 31.79 6.12 -12.26
C ASN A 113 31.59 6.39 -10.76
N VAL A 114 30.44 6.02 -10.19
CA VAL A 114 30.08 6.24 -8.77
C VAL A 114 29.93 4.93 -8.00
N ALA A 115 29.72 3.83 -8.71
CA ALA A 115 29.47 2.49 -8.22
C ALA A 115 30.31 1.47 -9.00
N PRO A 116 31.66 1.55 -8.96
CA PRO A 116 32.55 0.72 -9.78
C PRO A 116 32.42 -0.78 -9.49
N ASP A 117 31.96 -1.14 -8.28
CA ASP A 117 31.69 -2.54 -7.90
C ASP A 117 30.39 -3.08 -8.53
N GLY A 118 29.74 -2.32 -9.41
CA GLY A 118 28.52 -2.71 -10.12
C GLY A 118 27.27 -2.71 -9.24
N GLU A 119 27.28 -2.07 -8.07
CA GLU A 119 26.17 -2.16 -7.11
C GLU A 119 24.86 -1.51 -7.61
N LEU A 120 24.95 -0.50 -8.47
CA LEU A 120 23.80 0.13 -9.13
C LEU A 120 23.43 -0.55 -10.46
N LYS A 121 24.24 -1.51 -10.92
CA LYS A 121 23.99 -2.22 -12.17
C LYS A 121 22.64 -2.91 -12.12
N ASP A 122 21.88 -2.73 -13.19
CA ASP A 122 20.50 -3.20 -13.36
C ASP A 122 19.49 -2.64 -12.35
N LYS A 123 19.90 -1.90 -11.30
CA LYS A 123 19.00 -1.35 -10.25
C LYS A 123 18.28 -0.09 -10.67
N ILE A 124 18.89 0.70 -11.55
CA ILE A 124 18.31 1.93 -12.09
C ILE A 124 17.65 1.60 -13.43
N TYR A 125 16.34 1.78 -13.55
CA TYR A 125 15.57 1.46 -14.75
C TYR A 125 14.23 2.21 -14.76
N GLN A 126 13.65 2.40 -15.94
CA GLN A 126 12.33 3.01 -16.04
C GLN A 126 11.24 2.09 -15.46
N ILE A 127 10.66 2.50 -14.33
CA ILE A 127 9.51 1.82 -13.73
C ILE A 127 8.29 1.99 -14.63
N LYS A 128 7.54 0.91 -14.85
CA LYS A 128 6.28 0.94 -15.61
C LYS A 128 5.29 1.86 -14.89
N GLU A 129 4.52 2.64 -15.64
CA GLU A 129 3.61 3.65 -15.09
C GLU A 129 2.62 3.07 -14.07
N LYS A 130 1.98 1.94 -14.41
CA LYS A 130 1.08 1.22 -13.48
C LYS A 130 1.78 0.79 -12.19
N ASP A 131 3.02 0.32 -12.28
CA ASP A 131 3.80 -0.12 -11.13
C ASP A 131 4.16 1.08 -10.25
N PHE A 132 4.61 2.18 -10.88
CA PHE A 132 4.92 3.42 -10.20
C PHE A 132 3.71 3.98 -9.45
N GLU A 133 2.53 4.05 -10.08
CA GLU A 133 1.31 4.52 -9.44
C GLU A 133 0.95 3.72 -8.19
N ASN A 134 1.20 2.41 -8.19
CA ASN A 134 0.93 1.55 -7.05
C ASN A 134 1.96 1.77 -5.93
N MET A 135 3.24 1.86 -6.28
CA MET A 135 4.31 2.19 -5.34
C MET A 135 4.13 3.57 -4.70
N ASP A 136 3.69 4.55 -5.50
CA ASP A 136 3.49 5.94 -5.07
C ASP A 136 2.42 6.07 -3.98
N ILE A 137 1.40 5.22 -3.99
CA ILE A 137 0.40 5.18 -2.90
C ILE A 137 1.07 4.86 -1.55
N ILE A 138 1.98 3.88 -1.51
CA ILE A 138 2.69 3.50 -0.28
C ILE A 138 3.66 4.61 0.14
N TYR A 139 4.41 5.17 -0.82
CA TYR A 139 5.31 6.28 -0.57
C TYR A 139 4.58 7.48 0.05
N ILE A 140 3.43 7.86 -0.50
CA ILE A 140 2.60 8.96 0.00
C ILE A 140 2.15 8.69 1.44
N LEU A 141 1.75 7.47 1.78
CA LEU A 141 1.35 7.11 3.14
C LEU A 141 2.47 7.32 4.17
N TYR A 142 3.69 6.86 3.86
CA TYR A 142 4.87 7.13 4.69
C TYR A 142 5.21 8.62 4.75
N ARG A 143 5.13 9.34 3.64
CA ARG A 143 5.45 10.77 3.58
C ARG A 143 4.49 11.61 4.43
N ILE A 144 3.19 11.37 4.31
CA ILE A 144 2.15 12.02 5.13
C ILE A 144 2.43 11.78 6.62
N TYR A 145 2.79 10.55 7.00
CA TYR A 145 3.17 10.24 8.38
C TYR A 145 4.46 10.95 8.81
N TYR A 146 5.50 10.96 7.97
CA TYR A 146 6.79 11.60 8.26
C TYR A 146 6.65 13.11 8.50
N GLU A 147 5.93 13.81 7.61
CA GLU A 147 5.76 15.27 7.62
C GLU A 147 4.95 15.79 8.82
N LEU A 148 4.23 14.90 9.51
CA LEU A 148 3.51 15.22 10.74
C LEU A 148 4.49 15.36 11.91
N LYS A 149 5.06 16.56 12.10
CA LYS A 149 6.14 16.84 13.07
C LYS A 149 5.71 17.65 14.30
N SER A 150 4.75 18.57 14.18
CA SER A 150 4.34 19.47 15.26
C SER A 150 2.85 19.79 15.22
N TYR A 151 2.29 20.16 16.39
CA TYR A 151 0.87 20.47 16.54
C TYR A 151 0.43 21.55 15.55
N ASN A 152 -0.55 21.20 14.72
CA ASN A 152 -1.16 22.09 13.76
C ASN A 152 -2.49 21.48 13.28
N ASP A 153 -3.61 22.08 13.68
CA ASP A 153 -4.95 21.56 13.35
C ASP A 153 -5.22 21.46 11.84
N VAL A 154 -4.66 22.38 11.03
CA VAL A 154 -4.78 22.32 9.57
C VAL A 154 -4.03 21.11 9.03
N LYS A 155 -2.79 20.88 9.49
CA LYS A 155 -2.01 19.69 9.12
C LYS A 155 -2.65 18.39 9.60
N CYS A 156 -3.30 18.39 10.77
CA CYS A 156 -4.04 17.22 11.25
C CYS A 156 -5.24 16.91 10.35
N LYS A 157 -6.05 17.91 10.00
CA LYS A 157 -7.17 17.72 9.05
C LYS A 157 -6.71 17.22 7.68
N GLU A 158 -5.62 17.79 7.17
CA GLU A 158 -5.01 17.32 5.93
C GLU A 158 -4.48 15.89 6.05
N PHE A 159 -3.83 15.56 7.17
CA PHE A 159 -3.38 14.22 7.49
C PHE A 159 -4.56 13.26 7.45
N HIS A 160 -5.62 13.48 8.23
CA HIS A 160 -6.80 12.61 8.27
C HIS A 160 -7.41 12.40 6.88
N THR A 161 -7.59 13.48 6.11
CA THR A 161 -8.19 13.43 4.77
C THR A 161 -7.33 12.63 3.79
N LYS A 162 -6.03 12.94 3.71
CA LYS A 162 -5.11 12.27 2.76
C LYS A 162 -4.88 10.82 3.21
N TYR A 163 -4.71 10.59 4.50
CA TYR A 163 -4.45 9.27 5.07
C TYR A 163 -5.60 8.30 4.82
N GLU A 164 -6.85 8.72 5.09
CA GLU A 164 -8.05 7.95 4.75
C GLU A 164 -8.11 7.63 3.26
N LYS A 165 -7.91 8.63 2.40
CA LYS A 165 -7.95 8.48 0.94
C LYS A 165 -6.92 7.46 0.44
N TYR A 166 -5.65 7.63 0.78
CA TYR A 166 -4.57 6.81 0.24
C TYR A 166 -4.53 5.41 0.86
N TYR A 167 -4.87 5.27 2.15
CA TYR A 167 -4.95 3.96 2.79
C TYR A 167 -6.06 3.12 2.15
N ASN A 168 -7.27 3.70 2.03
CA ASN A 168 -8.39 3.00 1.41
C ASN A 168 -8.14 2.69 -0.07
N LEU A 169 -7.47 3.59 -0.79
CA LEU A 169 -7.04 3.33 -2.17
C LEU A 169 -6.08 2.14 -2.25
N ALA A 170 -5.11 2.05 -1.33
CA ALA A 170 -4.17 0.94 -1.26
C ALA A 170 -4.86 -0.38 -0.96
N VAL A 171 -5.76 -0.41 0.03
CA VAL A 171 -6.56 -1.60 0.39
C VAL A 171 -7.37 -2.07 -0.81
N ASN A 172 -8.12 -1.18 -1.47
CA ASN A 172 -8.89 -1.53 -2.66
C ASN A 172 -8.00 -2.12 -3.75
N LYS A 173 -6.93 -1.41 -4.17
CA LYS A 173 -6.05 -1.88 -5.23
C LYS A 173 -5.36 -3.21 -4.92
N CYS A 174 -4.97 -3.44 -3.67
CA CYS A 174 -4.41 -4.71 -3.21
C CYS A 174 -5.37 -5.89 -3.51
N TYR A 175 -6.67 -5.71 -3.31
CA TYR A 175 -7.67 -6.76 -3.51
C TYR A 175 -8.27 -6.83 -4.92
N THR A 176 -8.27 -5.73 -5.68
CA THR A 176 -8.96 -5.66 -6.98
C THR A 176 -8.05 -5.54 -8.19
N ASN A 177 -6.79 -5.10 -8.03
CA ASN A 177 -5.94 -4.72 -9.17
C ASN A 177 -4.54 -5.33 -9.17
N ASP A 178 -3.85 -5.32 -8.02
CA ASP A 178 -2.44 -5.68 -7.93
C ASP A 178 -2.07 -6.16 -6.53
N GLU A 179 -2.03 -7.48 -6.36
CA GLU A 179 -1.72 -8.14 -5.08
C GLU A 179 -0.31 -7.82 -4.56
N LYS A 180 0.61 -7.38 -5.43
CA LYS A 180 1.95 -6.93 -5.02
C LYS A 180 1.90 -5.73 -4.08
N LEU A 181 0.82 -4.95 -4.11
CA LEU A 181 0.61 -3.82 -3.21
C LEU A 181 0.28 -4.28 -1.78
N CYS A 182 -0.22 -5.50 -1.58
CA CYS A 182 -0.65 -5.99 -0.28
C CYS A 182 0.51 -6.14 0.72
N ILE A 183 1.67 -6.63 0.25
CA ILE A 183 2.86 -6.81 1.09
C ILE A 183 3.39 -5.48 1.65
N PRO A 184 3.71 -4.46 0.82
CA PRO A 184 4.19 -3.18 1.32
C PRO A 184 3.12 -2.44 2.14
N LEU A 185 1.83 -2.59 1.82
CA LEU A 185 0.73 -2.06 2.64
C LEU A 185 0.68 -2.70 4.04
N LYS A 186 0.90 -4.01 4.14
CA LYS A 186 1.00 -4.71 5.43
C LYS A 186 2.19 -4.21 6.24
N LYS A 187 3.37 -4.07 5.62
CA LYS A 187 4.55 -3.51 6.29
C LYS A 187 4.31 -2.09 6.78
N PHE A 188 3.70 -1.24 5.95
CA PHE A 188 3.30 0.11 6.33
C PHE A 188 2.33 0.10 7.52
N THR A 189 1.32 -0.77 7.50
CA THR A 189 0.34 -0.89 8.61
C THR A 189 1.03 -1.27 9.92
N ASN A 190 1.99 -2.21 9.88
CA ASN A 190 2.78 -2.59 11.04
C ASN A 190 3.66 -1.43 11.52
N PHE A 191 4.36 -0.75 10.60
CA PHE A 191 5.15 0.43 10.90
C PHE A 191 4.31 1.50 11.60
N TYR A 192 3.14 1.83 11.04
CA TYR A 192 2.26 2.85 11.61
C TYR A 192 1.78 2.44 13.00
N ASN A 193 1.28 1.22 13.18
CA ASN A 193 0.78 0.78 14.48
C ASN A 193 1.86 0.81 15.57
N ASN A 194 3.10 0.43 15.23
CA ASN A 194 4.23 0.47 16.16
C ASN A 194 4.66 1.90 16.50
N ASN A 195 4.52 2.84 15.57
CA ASN A 195 5.01 4.22 15.73
C ASN A 195 3.89 5.25 16.00
N ARG A 196 2.61 4.88 15.93
CA ARG A 196 1.47 5.80 16.11
C ARG A 196 1.52 6.49 17.47
N TYR A 197 1.82 5.74 18.53
CA TYR A 197 1.82 6.23 19.90
C TYR A 197 2.79 7.41 20.11
N SER A 198 3.94 7.41 19.43
CA SER A 198 4.93 8.49 19.55
C SER A 198 4.43 9.83 18.99
N LYS A 199 3.39 9.81 18.12
CA LYS A 199 2.83 10.99 17.46
C LYS A 199 1.40 11.34 17.86
N LEU A 200 0.82 10.66 18.86
CA LEU A 200 -0.55 10.95 19.33
C LEU A 200 -0.72 12.40 19.80
N HIS A 201 0.31 12.96 20.44
CA HIS A 201 0.31 14.33 20.93
C HIS A 201 0.32 15.38 19.80
N VAL A 202 0.64 14.99 18.56
CA VAL A 202 0.73 15.93 17.43
C VAL A 202 -0.66 16.39 16.97
N CYS A 203 -1.67 15.52 17.07
CA CYS A 203 -3.07 15.84 16.77
C CYS A 203 -3.92 15.67 18.02
N SER A 204 -3.78 16.57 18.99
CA SER A 204 -4.35 16.40 20.33
C SER A 204 -5.88 16.33 20.39
N THR A 205 -6.60 16.93 19.44
CA THR A 205 -8.06 16.99 19.43
C THR A 205 -8.70 15.71 18.87
N GLU A 206 -8.26 15.26 17.69
CA GLU A 206 -8.82 14.09 16.99
C GLU A 206 -7.98 12.81 17.21
N GLY A 207 -6.79 12.94 17.79
CA GLY A 207 -5.79 11.87 17.86
C GLY A 207 -5.23 11.53 16.48
N LEU A 208 -4.54 10.40 16.40
CA LEU A 208 -4.25 9.76 15.12
C LEU A 208 -5.24 8.62 14.87
N PRO A 209 -5.69 8.39 13.63
CA PRO A 209 -6.66 7.34 13.34
C PRO A 209 -6.10 5.96 13.70
N GLU A 210 -6.96 5.08 14.19
CA GLU A 210 -6.62 3.67 14.34
C GLU A 210 -6.85 2.96 13.00
N ILE A 211 -5.81 2.32 12.48
CA ILE A 211 -5.94 1.53 11.25
C ILE A 211 -6.70 0.24 11.59
N PRO A 212 -7.74 -0.12 10.83
CA PRO A 212 -8.39 -1.41 10.96
C PRO A 212 -7.39 -2.56 10.82
N LYS A 213 -7.68 -3.71 11.44
CA LYS A 213 -6.81 -4.88 11.31
C LYS A 213 -6.70 -5.26 9.83
N PHE A 214 -5.49 -5.11 9.27
CA PHE A 214 -5.23 -5.44 7.88
C PHE A 214 -4.71 -6.87 7.76
N VAL A 215 -5.39 -7.67 6.95
CA VAL A 215 -4.99 -9.03 6.58
C VAL A 215 -4.70 -9.02 5.09
N THR A 216 -3.61 -9.66 4.68
CA THR A 216 -3.27 -9.82 3.25
C THR A 216 -4.05 -11.00 2.66
N PRO A 217 -4.33 -11.01 1.34
CA PRO A 217 -4.81 -12.21 0.68
C PRO A 217 -3.86 -13.38 0.98
N LYS A 218 -4.37 -14.49 1.51
CA LYS A 218 -3.60 -15.75 1.57
C LYS A 218 -3.72 -16.46 0.22
N SER A 219 -2.71 -17.23 -0.18
CA SER A 219 -2.84 -18.17 -1.30
C SER A 219 -3.99 -19.15 -1.03
N SER A 220 -4.64 -19.65 -2.09
CA SER A 220 -5.73 -20.64 -2.01
C SER A 220 -5.37 -21.87 -1.15
N GLU A 221 -4.09 -22.23 -1.14
CA GLU A 221 -3.46 -23.13 -0.20
C GLU A 221 -3.05 -22.35 1.07
N GLY A 222 -3.79 -22.58 2.16
CA GLY A 222 -3.54 -21.94 3.47
C GLY A 222 -4.55 -20.87 3.91
N MET A 223 -5.48 -20.43 3.04
CA MET A 223 -6.59 -19.55 3.46
C MET A 223 -7.41 -20.16 4.61
N GLU A 224 -7.73 -19.34 5.61
CA GLU A 224 -8.75 -19.69 6.60
C GLU A 224 -10.13 -19.73 5.92
N PHE A 225 -11.07 -20.48 6.48
CA PHE A 225 -12.39 -20.72 5.87
C PHE A 225 -13.10 -19.42 5.46
N ILE A 226 -13.00 -18.39 6.29
CA ILE A 226 -13.59 -17.06 6.06
C ILE A 226 -12.99 -16.40 4.81
N ASP A 227 -11.67 -16.49 4.62
CA ASP A 227 -11.00 -15.89 3.46
C ASP A 227 -11.44 -16.52 2.13
N LYS A 228 -11.62 -17.85 2.13
CA LYS A 228 -12.13 -18.59 0.97
C LYS A 228 -13.55 -18.16 0.66
N LEU A 229 -14.41 -18.10 1.68
CA LEU A 229 -15.81 -17.72 1.52
C LEU A 229 -15.96 -16.29 0.95
N ALA A 230 -15.21 -15.31 1.45
CA ALA A 230 -15.20 -13.95 0.92
C ALA A 230 -14.74 -13.90 -0.55
N HIS A 231 -13.62 -14.54 -0.87
CA HIS A 231 -13.12 -14.61 -2.24
C HIS A 231 -14.15 -15.25 -3.20
N TYR A 232 -14.83 -16.31 -2.77
CA TYR A 232 -15.87 -16.97 -3.57
C TYR A 232 -17.12 -16.09 -3.74
N LEU A 233 -17.62 -15.48 -2.66
CA LEU A 233 -18.77 -14.57 -2.74
C LEU A 233 -18.46 -13.38 -3.67
N HIS A 234 -17.25 -12.84 -3.60
CA HIS A 234 -16.78 -11.80 -4.51
C HIS A 234 -16.68 -12.28 -5.97
N LYS A 235 -16.05 -13.43 -6.23
CA LYS A 235 -15.90 -13.99 -7.59
C LYS A 235 -17.24 -14.32 -8.24
N LEU A 236 -18.21 -14.78 -7.46
CA LEU A 236 -19.57 -15.06 -7.93
C LEU A 236 -20.41 -13.79 -8.12
N SER A 237 -20.09 -12.71 -7.40
CA SER A 237 -20.72 -11.40 -7.63
C SER A 237 -20.16 -10.67 -8.88
N SER A 238 -18.88 -10.89 -9.21
CA SER A 238 -18.17 -10.21 -10.30
C SER A 238 -18.21 -10.96 -11.63
N LYS A 239 -18.33 -12.31 -11.63
CA LYS A 239 -18.59 -13.09 -12.84
C LYS A 239 -20.08 -13.11 -13.17
N GLN A 240 -20.55 -12.08 -13.86
CA GLN A 240 -21.80 -12.18 -14.62
C GLN A 240 -21.58 -13.05 -15.87
N THR A 241 -21.59 -14.37 -15.70
CA THR A 241 -21.89 -15.29 -16.81
C THR A 241 -23.38 -15.60 -16.78
N SER A 242 -24.03 -15.72 -17.94
CA SER A 242 -25.47 -15.97 -18.11
C SER A 242 -26.01 -17.20 -17.35
N GLU A 243 -25.13 -18.05 -16.82
CA GLU A 243 -25.44 -19.32 -16.17
C GLU A 243 -25.44 -19.28 -14.63
N THR A 244 -24.94 -18.21 -13.99
CA THR A 244 -24.90 -18.12 -12.51
C THR A 244 -25.37 -16.78 -11.99
N LEU A 245 -26.52 -16.76 -11.30
CA LEU A 245 -27.00 -15.59 -10.57
C LEU A 245 -26.02 -15.24 -9.43
N PRO A 246 -25.69 -13.96 -9.21
CA PRO A 246 -24.85 -13.57 -8.08
C PRO A 246 -25.55 -13.95 -6.77
N ILE A 247 -24.83 -14.64 -5.88
CA ILE A 247 -25.36 -15.06 -4.56
C ILE A 247 -25.82 -13.84 -3.77
N ILE A 248 -25.10 -12.73 -3.90
CA ILE A 248 -25.38 -11.46 -3.23
C ILE A 248 -25.49 -10.33 -4.26
N SER A 249 -26.58 -9.56 -4.19
CA SER A 249 -26.79 -8.42 -5.08
C SER A 249 -26.00 -7.21 -4.60
N ASN A 250 -25.06 -6.73 -5.43
CA ASN A 250 -24.32 -5.49 -5.17
C ASN A 250 -25.23 -4.25 -5.17
N THR A 251 -26.34 -4.26 -5.92
CA THR A 251 -27.30 -3.14 -5.90
C THR A 251 -28.14 -3.11 -4.63
N LYS A 252 -28.37 -4.28 -4.01
CA LYS A 252 -29.19 -4.40 -2.80
C LYS A 252 -28.38 -4.36 -1.50
N TYR A 253 -27.11 -4.80 -1.56
CA TYR A 253 -26.20 -4.92 -0.41
C TYR A 253 -24.79 -4.40 -0.75
N PRO A 254 -24.66 -3.13 -1.17
CA PRO A 254 -23.39 -2.59 -1.65
C PRO A 254 -22.28 -2.59 -0.59
N ASN A 255 -22.59 -2.26 0.66
CA ASN A 255 -21.59 -2.19 1.73
C ASN A 255 -21.08 -3.59 2.11
N LEU A 256 -21.99 -4.56 2.19
CA LEU A 256 -21.64 -5.96 2.47
C LEU A 256 -20.81 -6.56 1.34
N VAL A 257 -21.19 -6.34 0.08
CA VAL A 257 -20.40 -6.81 -1.08
C VAL A 257 -19.01 -6.20 -1.07
N LYS A 258 -18.91 -4.90 -0.78
CA LYS A 258 -17.62 -4.21 -0.68
C LYS A 258 -16.75 -4.82 0.41
N LEU A 259 -17.28 -5.04 1.60
CA LEU A 259 -16.53 -5.67 2.69
C LEU A 259 -16.01 -7.07 2.30
N LEU A 260 -16.87 -7.89 1.70
CA LEU A 260 -16.49 -9.24 1.26
C LEU A 260 -15.42 -9.18 0.16
N SER A 261 -15.49 -8.22 -0.77
CA SER A 261 -14.45 -8.04 -1.80
C SER A 261 -13.09 -7.68 -1.24
N LEU A 262 -13.04 -7.08 -0.05
CA LEU A 262 -11.83 -6.69 0.65
C LEU A 262 -11.41 -7.74 1.70
N ASN A 263 -11.95 -8.96 1.64
CA ASN A 263 -11.65 -10.02 2.59
C ASN A 263 -11.84 -9.59 4.05
N TYR A 264 -12.97 -8.93 4.33
CA TYR A 264 -13.34 -8.41 5.65
C TYR A 264 -12.41 -7.30 6.19
N ASN A 265 -11.47 -6.79 5.39
CA ASN A 265 -10.74 -5.58 5.74
C ASN A 265 -11.70 -4.40 5.72
N LEU A 266 -12.00 -3.87 6.90
CA LEU A 266 -12.69 -2.59 7.02
C LEU A 266 -11.85 -1.49 6.42
N LEU A 267 -12.50 -0.57 5.72
CA LEU A 267 -11.86 0.67 5.30
C LEU A 267 -11.57 1.55 6.52
N LEU A 268 -10.53 2.35 6.40
CA LEU A 268 -10.22 3.38 7.36
C LEU A 268 -11.26 4.51 7.24
N TYR A 269 -11.70 5.02 8.37
CA TYR A 269 -12.53 6.21 8.47
C TYR A 269 -11.88 7.13 9.49
N SER A 270 -11.58 8.37 9.10
CA SER A 270 -11.01 9.39 9.99
C SER A 270 -11.99 9.82 11.08
N ASN A 271 -13.29 9.69 10.83
CA ASN A 271 -14.36 10.03 11.75
C ASN A 271 -14.99 8.76 12.34
N GLU A 272 -14.94 8.62 13.68
CA GLU A 272 -15.47 7.46 14.38
C GLU A 272 -17.00 7.29 14.26
N GLN A 273 -17.76 8.37 14.08
CA GLN A 273 -19.19 8.27 13.81
C GLN A 273 -19.42 7.66 12.42
N LYS A 274 -18.71 8.14 11.38
CA LYS A 274 -18.80 7.56 10.02
C LYS A 274 -18.42 6.08 10.01
N LYS A 275 -17.40 5.71 10.78
CA LYS A 275 -17.01 4.31 10.98
C LYS A 275 -18.15 3.49 11.56
N ARG A 276 -18.74 3.94 12.68
CA ARG A 276 -19.87 3.26 13.33
C ARG A 276 -21.07 3.15 12.40
N ASP A 277 -21.42 4.23 11.70
CA ASP A 277 -22.54 4.24 10.75
C ASP A 277 -22.32 3.21 9.63
N ASN A 278 -21.15 3.19 9.00
CA ASN A 278 -20.84 2.21 7.95
C ASN A 278 -20.87 0.77 8.48
N MET A 279 -20.37 0.53 9.69
CA MET A 279 -20.45 -0.80 10.30
C MET A 279 -21.88 -1.23 10.58
N MET A 280 -22.76 -0.31 11.00
CA MET A 280 -24.18 -0.59 11.19
C MET A 280 -24.90 -0.83 9.87
N GLU A 281 -24.53 -0.13 8.80
CA GLU A 281 -25.05 -0.40 7.45
C GLU A 281 -24.65 -1.80 6.97
N ILE A 282 -23.38 -2.19 7.12
CA ILE A 282 -22.90 -3.54 6.80
C ILE A 282 -23.68 -4.59 7.59
N LEU A 283 -23.87 -4.39 8.90
CA LEU A 283 -24.63 -5.30 9.76
C LEU A 283 -26.08 -5.43 9.29
N HIS A 284 -26.72 -4.30 9.02
CA HIS A 284 -28.10 -4.26 8.56
C HIS A 284 -28.26 -4.97 7.21
N GLU A 285 -27.36 -4.70 6.24
CA GLU A 285 -27.33 -5.39 4.96
C GLU A 285 -27.10 -6.89 5.11
N PHE A 286 -26.23 -7.32 6.04
CA PHE A 286 -26.00 -8.72 6.35
C PHE A 286 -27.24 -9.41 6.92
N ILE A 287 -27.91 -8.79 7.90
CA ILE A 287 -29.16 -9.30 8.47
C ILE A 287 -30.24 -9.40 7.39
N LYS A 288 -30.35 -8.37 6.55
CA LYS A 288 -31.32 -8.32 5.45
C LYS A 288 -31.04 -9.40 4.40
N PHE A 289 -29.77 -9.58 4.02
CA PHE A 289 -29.31 -10.65 3.13
C PHE A 289 -29.69 -12.04 3.67
N CYS A 290 -29.54 -12.26 4.97
CA CYS A 290 -29.93 -13.51 5.63
C CYS A 290 -31.46 -13.73 5.64
N LYS A 291 -32.26 -12.66 5.70
CA LYS A 291 -33.74 -12.72 5.73
C LYS A 291 -34.38 -12.83 4.34
N ASP A 292 -33.77 -12.24 3.32
CA ASP A 292 -34.42 -11.98 2.01
C ASP A 292 -34.57 -13.19 1.08
N LYS A 293 -34.29 -14.40 1.58
CA LYS A 293 -34.69 -15.71 1.05
C LYS A 293 -34.24 -16.72 2.11
N ASN A 294 -34.52 -18.01 1.94
CA ASN A 294 -33.79 -19.08 2.66
C ASN A 294 -32.28 -19.09 2.30
N THR A 295 -31.62 -17.93 2.18
CA THR A 295 -30.21 -17.72 1.88
C THR A 295 -29.35 -18.38 2.94
N ILE A 296 -29.83 -18.54 4.18
CA ILE A 296 -29.17 -19.38 5.19
C ILE A 296 -29.05 -20.82 4.67
N SER A 297 -30.10 -21.44 4.11
CA SER A 297 -29.99 -22.78 3.52
C SER A 297 -29.11 -22.82 2.27
N VAL A 298 -29.09 -21.76 1.45
CA VAL A 298 -28.24 -21.66 0.25
C VAL A 298 -26.78 -21.50 0.66
N LEU A 299 -26.52 -20.70 1.70
CA LEU A 299 -25.20 -20.44 2.24
C LEU A 299 -24.70 -21.66 3.01
N ASP A 300 -25.54 -22.31 3.82
CA ASP A 300 -25.26 -23.58 4.47
C ASP A 300 -24.99 -24.67 3.42
N SER A 301 -25.78 -24.75 2.34
CA SER A 301 -25.54 -25.68 1.23
C SER A 301 -24.27 -25.34 0.44
N LEU A 302 -23.91 -24.06 0.32
CA LEU A 302 -22.64 -23.65 -0.27
C LEU A 302 -21.46 -24.03 0.64
N ILE A 303 -21.59 -23.78 1.93
CA ILE A 303 -20.60 -24.11 2.95
C ILE A 303 -20.41 -25.63 3.01
N GLU A 304 -21.49 -26.40 2.93
CA GLU A 304 -21.48 -27.86 2.82
C GLU A 304 -20.79 -28.30 1.51
N LYS A 305 -21.28 -27.87 0.33
CA LYS A 305 -20.74 -28.29 -0.97
C LYS A 305 -19.27 -27.95 -1.19
N PHE A 306 -18.82 -26.78 -0.73
CA PHE A 306 -17.46 -26.29 -1.00
C PHE A 306 -16.50 -26.50 0.17
N PHE A 307 -16.99 -26.74 1.40
CA PHE A 307 -16.18 -26.81 2.61
C PHE A 307 -16.65 -27.89 3.60
N ASN A 308 -16.90 -29.11 3.09
CA ASN A 308 -17.32 -30.30 3.87
C ASN A 308 -16.58 -30.48 5.22
N SER A 309 -15.26 -30.31 5.25
CA SER A 309 -14.46 -30.50 6.48
C SER A 309 -14.74 -29.46 7.57
N PHE A 310 -15.12 -28.23 7.21
CA PHE A 310 -15.52 -27.18 8.15
C PHE A 310 -16.94 -27.40 8.66
N TYR A 311 -17.85 -27.81 7.76
CA TYR A 311 -19.24 -28.11 8.09
C TYR A 311 -19.33 -29.26 9.10
N GLU A 312 -18.62 -30.37 8.85
CA GLU A 312 -18.60 -31.52 9.77
C GLU A 312 -17.98 -31.18 11.14
N LYS A 313 -17.02 -30.25 11.22
CA LYS A 313 -16.41 -29.82 12.49
C LYS A 313 -17.32 -28.96 13.37
N ASN A 314 -18.25 -28.21 12.76
CA ASN A 314 -19.10 -27.25 13.46
C ASN A 314 -20.59 -27.62 13.46
N LYS A 315 -20.93 -28.79 12.91
CA LYS A 315 -22.27 -29.36 12.83
C LYS A 315 -22.91 -29.35 14.22
N GLY A 316 -23.86 -28.44 14.41
CA GLY A 316 -24.67 -28.33 15.64
C GLY A 316 -24.22 -27.32 16.70
N SER A 317 -23.11 -26.57 16.55
CA SER A 317 -22.64 -25.67 17.63
C SER A 317 -22.94 -24.18 17.45
N VAL A 318 -22.89 -23.62 16.23
CA VAL A 318 -23.10 -22.18 16.00
C VAL A 318 -23.57 -21.94 14.56
N SER A 319 -24.69 -21.24 14.33
CA SER A 319 -25.12 -20.86 12.98
C SER A 319 -24.07 -19.94 12.33
N PHE A 320 -23.89 -20.00 11.01
CA PHE A 320 -22.96 -19.12 10.28
C PHE A 320 -23.13 -17.62 10.66
N LEU A 321 -24.38 -17.21 10.90
CA LEU A 321 -24.74 -15.88 11.38
C LEU A 321 -24.00 -15.50 12.68
N ASN A 322 -23.96 -16.40 13.66
CA ASN A 322 -23.31 -16.16 14.95
C ASN A 322 -21.77 -16.15 14.83
N LEU A 323 -21.19 -16.92 13.90
CA LEU A 323 -19.76 -16.88 13.57
C LEU A 323 -19.37 -15.56 12.89
N PHE A 324 -20.13 -15.11 11.89
CA PHE A 324 -19.91 -13.81 11.25
C PHE A 324 -20.06 -12.67 12.27
N ILE A 325 -21.11 -12.70 13.11
CA ILE A 325 -21.31 -11.67 14.13
C ILE A 325 -20.15 -11.66 15.14
N LYS A 326 -19.70 -12.85 15.58
CA LYS A 326 -18.58 -12.97 16.51
C LYS A 326 -17.28 -12.47 15.87
N GLU A 327 -16.89 -12.95 14.70
CA GLU A 327 -15.62 -12.51 14.08
C GLU A 327 -15.64 -11.04 13.67
N PHE A 328 -16.78 -10.53 13.19
CA PHE A 328 -16.87 -9.17 12.64
C PHE A 328 -17.14 -8.07 13.68
N PHE A 329 -17.80 -8.39 14.79
CA PHE A 329 -18.16 -7.40 15.82
C PHE A 329 -17.48 -7.60 17.18
N ARG A 330 -16.82 -8.74 17.43
CA ARG A 330 -16.17 -8.99 18.73
C ARG A 330 -15.02 -8.03 19.00
N ASP A 331 -14.18 -7.71 18.01
CA ASP A 331 -13.07 -6.77 18.20
C ASP A 331 -13.55 -5.30 18.32
N THR A 332 -14.75 -5.00 17.82
CA THR A 332 -15.26 -3.63 17.73
C THR A 332 -16.02 -3.18 18.98
N PHE A 333 -16.79 -4.07 19.60
CA PHE A 333 -17.55 -3.73 20.81
C PHE A 333 -16.84 -4.14 22.11
N SER A 334 -15.82 -5.00 22.06
CA SER A 334 -15.04 -5.37 23.26
C SER A 334 -14.12 -4.26 23.78
N LYS A 335 -13.74 -3.28 22.93
CA LYS A 335 -12.94 -2.12 23.35
C LYS A 335 -13.77 -0.93 23.87
N GLY A 336 -15.10 -1.05 23.94
CA GLY A 336 -16.00 -0.02 24.46
C GLY A 336 -16.37 -0.17 25.94
N ILE A 337 -15.83 -1.17 26.63
CA ILE A 337 -16.08 -1.42 28.05
C ILE A 337 -14.72 -1.52 28.76
N HIS A 338 -14.09 -0.38 29.02
CA HIS A 338 -13.15 -0.20 30.13
C HIS A 338 -13.17 1.25 30.58
#